data_AF-A0A967ESK1-F1
#
_entry.id   AF-A0A967ESK1-F1
#
_cell.length_a   1.000
_cell.length_b   1.000
_cell.length_c   1.000
_cell.angle_alpha   90.00
_cell.angle_beta   90.00
_cell.angle_gamma   90.00
#
_symmetry.space_group_name_H-M   'P 1'
#
loop_
_entity.id
_entity.type
_entity.pdbx_description
1 polymer ?
#
loop_
_entity_poly.entity_id
_entity_poly.type
_entity_poly.pdbx_seq_one_letter_code
_entity_poly.pdbx_strand_id
1 'polypeptide(L)' 'MKGKPILGIISGLFFGFFLALSLQQFGIAPLTTTTLIGLPIAGILLGIVLAAWAPFRRRG' A
#
# COMPACT_ATOMS: atom_id res chain seq x y z
N MET A 1 3.63 -1.22 -20.51
CA MET A 1 3.15 -0.82 -19.17
C MET A 1 1.79 -0.13 -19.28
N LYS A 2 0.71 -0.87 -19.59
CA LYS A 2 -0.67 -0.32 -19.65
C LYS A 2 -1.48 -0.72 -18.39
N GLY A 3 -0.83 -0.73 -17.24
CA GLY A 3 -1.50 -0.84 -15.95
C GLY A 3 -1.78 0.53 -15.37
N LYS A 4 -2.83 0.66 -14.55
CA LYS A 4 -3.17 1.88 -13.83
C LYS A 4 -2.16 2.08 -12.68
N PRO A 5 -0.97 2.67 -12.93
CA PRO A 5 0.13 2.62 -11.95
C PRO A 5 -0.21 3.51 -10.76
N ILE A 6 -0.85 4.64 -11.06
CA ILE A 6 -1.40 5.61 -10.13
C ILE A 6 -2.37 4.94 -9.16
N LEU A 7 -3.26 4.06 -9.65
CA LEU A 7 -4.23 3.40 -8.78
C LEU A 7 -3.55 2.46 -7.78
N GLY A 8 -2.50 1.73 -8.23
CA GLY A 8 -1.68 0.88 -7.36
C GLY A 8 -0.88 1.67 -6.32
N ILE A 9 -0.33 2.82 -6.71
CA ILE A 9 0.38 3.72 -5.78
C ILE A 9 -0.57 4.25 -4.72
N ILE A 10 -1.75 4.76 -5.13
CA ILE A 10 -2.73 5.32 -4.20
C ILE A 10 -3.26 4.24 -3.26
N SER A 11 -3.67 3.08 -3.78
CA SER A 11 -4.16 1.98 -2.93
C SER A 11 -3.07 1.45 -2.00
N GLY A 12 -1.83 1.34 -2.48
CA GLY A 12 -0.68 0.95 -1.69
C GLY A 12 -0.38 1.91 -0.54
N LEU A 13 -0.41 3.23 -0.80
CA LEU A 13 -0.21 4.26 0.21
C LEU A 13 -1.26 4.15 1.33
N PHE A 14 -2.55 4.12 0.97
CA PHE A 14 -3.63 4.03 1.94
C PHE A 14 -3.60 2.71 2.72
N PHE A 15 -3.28 1.60 2.05
CA PHE A 15 -3.08 0.32 2.72
C PHE A 15 -1.96 0.38 3.77
N GLY A 16 -0.79 0.93 3.41
CA GLY A 16 0.34 1.03 4.34
C GLY A 16 0.04 1.94 5.53
N PHE A 17 -0.65 3.07 5.31
CA PHE A 17 -1.12 3.94 6.41
C PHE A 17 -2.14 3.23 7.30
N PHE A 18 -3.13 2.58 6.71
CA PHE A 18 -4.15 1.85 7.45
C PHE A 18 -3.53 0.73 8.28
N LEU A 19 -2.54 0.02 7.74
CA LEU A 19 -1.80 -1.01 8.46
C LEU A 19 -1.03 -0.42 9.65
N ALA A 20 -0.33 0.70 9.46
CA ALA A 20 0.40 1.37 10.55
C ALA A 20 -0.52 1.75 11.73
N LEU A 21 -1.66 2.37 11.41
CA LEU A 21 -2.66 2.76 12.41
C LEU A 21 -3.32 1.54 13.07
N SER A 22 -3.61 0.50 12.30
CA SER A 22 -4.19 -0.73 12.84
C SER A 22 -3.23 -1.43 13.80
N LEU A 23 -1.95 -1.56 13.44
CA LEU A 23 -0.94 -2.16 14.30
C LEU A 23 -0.80 -1.41 15.63
N GLN A 24 -0.88 -0.07 15.60
CA GLN A 24 -0.93 0.74 16.81
C GLN A 24 -2.23 0.51 17.60
N GLN A 25 -3.38 0.62 16.95
CA GLN A 25 -4.69 0.60 17.61
C GLN A 25 -4.95 -0.72 18.34
N PHE A 26 -4.47 -1.83 17.78
CA PHE A 26 -4.58 -3.16 18.38
C PHE A 26 -3.40 -3.53 19.28
N GLY A 27 -2.47 -2.60 19.55
CA GLY A 27 -1.34 -2.81 20.45
C GLY A 27 -0.28 -3.79 19.93
N ILE A 28 -0.29 -4.10 18.63
CA ILE A 28 0.63 -5.06 18.00
C ILE A 28 2.02 -4.44 17.82
N ALA A 29 2.07 -3.17 17.39
CA ALA A 29 3.32 -2.42 17.25
C ALA A 29 3.11 -0.94 17.58
N PRO A 30 4.08 -0.26 18.22
CA PRO A 30 3.95 1.15 18.55
C PRO A 30 3.96 2.04 17.29
N LEU A 31 3.25 3.16 17.37
CA LEU A 31 3.32 4.20 16.35
C LEU A 31 4.59 5.02 16.55
N THR A 32 5.60 4.74 15.73
CA THR A 32 6.90 5.42 15.69
C THR A 32 7.05 6.10 14.34
N THR A 33 8.02 6.98 14.18
CA THR A 33 8.34 7.59 12.86
C THR A 33 8.59 6.51 11.81
N THR A 34 9.26 5.42 12.17
CA THR A 34 9.55 4.30 11.27
C THR A 34 8.28 3.56 10.84
N THR A 35 7.34 3.27 11.74
CA THR A 35 6.09 2.58 11.36
C THR A 35 5.13 3.52 10.65
N LEU A 36 5.05 4.79 11.05
CA LEU A 36 4.18 5.80 10.45
C LEU A 36 4.60 6.19 9.01
N ILE A 37 5.90 6.18 8.69
CA ILE A 37 6.40 6.53 7.35
C ILE A 37 6.82 5.30 6.55
N GLY A 38 7.49 4.34 7.19
CA GLY A 38 8.02 3.16 6.52
C GLY A 38 6.94 2.23 5.99
N LEU A 39 5.84 2.02 6.73
CA LEU A 39 4.74 1.16 6.25
C LEU A 39 3.99 1.77 5.06
N PRO A 40 3.66 3.08 5.01
CA PRO A 40 3.15 3.70 3.80
C PRO A 40 4.07 3.57 2.59
N ILE A 41 5.38 3.75 2.76
CA ILE A 41 6.34 3.58 1.66
C ILE A 41 6.37 2.11 1.20
N ALA A 42 6.41 1.16 2.12
CA ALA A 42 6.34 -0.27 1.80
C ALA A 42 5.02 -0.62 1.09
N GLY A 43 3.91 -0.03 1.54
CA GLY A 43 2.59 -0.16 0.92
C GLY A 43 2.57 0.35 -0.52
N ILE A 44 3.18 1.50 -0.81
CA ILE A 44 3.35 2.01 -2.18
C ILE A 44 4.12 1.02 -3.05
N LEU A 45 5.28 0.55 -2.57
CA LEU A 45 6.11 -0.40 -3.32
C LEU A 45 5.33 -1.68 -3.61
N LEU A 46 4.62 -2.22 -2.62
CA LEU A 46 3.74 -3.37 -2.79
C LEU A 46 2.62 -3.09 -3.81
N GLY A 47 1.96 -1.94 -3.72
CA GLY A 47 0.91 -1.53 -4.64
C GLY A 47 1.39 -1.38 -6.09
N ILE A 48 2.62 -0.89 -6.30
CA ILE A 48 3.27 -0.83 -7.61
C ILE A 48 3.54 -2.25 -8.14
N VAL A 49 4.13 -3.12 -7.33
CA VAL A 49 4.45 -4.51 -7.71
C VAL A 49 3.16 -5.26 -8.07
N LEU A 50 2.12 -5.15 -7.24
CA LEU A 50 0.82 -5.78 -7.49
C LEU A 50 0.14 -5.20 -8.74
N ALA A 51 0.20 -3.89 -8.96
CA ALA A 51 -0.36 -3.27 -10.16
C ALA A 51 0.42 -3.67 -11.44
N ALA A 52 1.71 -3.98 -11.32
CA ALA A 52 2.53 -4.49 -12.43
C ALA A 52 2.21 -5.96 -12.74
N TRP A 53 1.86 -6.77 -11.73
CA TRP A 53 1.49 -8.19 -11.88
C TRP A 53 0.01 -8.45 -12.10
N ALA A 54 -0.87 -7.49 -11.81
CA ALA A 54 -2.31 -7.69 -11.92
C ALA A 54 -2.73 -8.03 -13.37
N PRO A 55 -3.43 -9.16 -13.59
CA PRO A 55 -3.95 -9.49 -14.91
C PRO A 55 -5.03 -8.46 -15.28
N PHE A 56 -4.75 -7.66 -16.30
CA PHE A 56 -5.68 -6.66 -16.82
C PHE A 56 -6.91 -7.34 -17.44
N ARG A 57 -7.96 -7.54 -16.64
CA ARG A 57 -9.28 -7.86 -17.19
C ARG A 57 -9.85 -6.59 -17.83
N ARG A 58 -9.57 -6.43 -19.12
CA ARG A 58 -10.36 -5.57 -20.01
C ARG A 58 -11.70 -6.25 -20.27
N ARG A 59 -12.76 -5.74 -19.66
CA ARG A 59 -14.08 -5.63 -20.28
C ARG A 59 -14.44 -4.16 -20.06
N GLY A 60 -14.41 -3.35 -21.12
CA GLY A 60 -15.36 -3.42 -22.21
C GLY A 60 -16.36 -2.33 -21.89
#